data_AF-A0A132NYU6-F1
#
_entry.id   AF-A0A132NYU6-F1
#
_cell.length_a   1.000
_cell.length_b   1.000
_cell.length_c   1.000
_cell.angle_alpha   90.00
_cell.angle_beta   90.00
_cell.angle_gamma   90.00
#
_symmetry.space_group_name_H-M   'P 1'
#
loop_
_entity.id
_entity.type
_entity.pdbx_description
1 polymer ?
#
loop_
_entity_poly.entity_id
_entity_poly.type
_entity_poly.pdbx_seq_one_letter_code
_entity_poly.pdbx_strand_id
1 'polypeptide(L)'
;MKGANFNHRSSMEQEQRLVEVCRTLDVNFNRLIELPKGEQEFEWIAYHMSLFFKHTKRLSAVTSSFCTAITCPSMSISEDKDVVVRVVETEEGNCDDLDCSDISTSTPEEGHSMSALEYTDSVLSWYINNLRDPELFPVESAHQYPEDFKVRCRHMLRRLLHIYFHIYFNHFGIVFRHFLLYYNTSFRYMVEFGMRYDILRDEDLLPMTAAIKYWRSAA
;
A
#
# COMPACT_ATOMS: atom_id res chain seq x y z
N MET A 1 -23.20 -33.97 24.82
CA MET A 1 -23.38 -32.54 24.45
C MET A 1 -22.23 -31.70 25.02
N LYS A 2 -21.08 -31.61 24.35
CA LYS A 2 -19.94 -30.72 24.73
C LYS A 2 -19.14 -30.25 23.49
N GLY A 3 -19.83 -29.94 22.38
CA GLY A 3 -19.19 -29.59 21.10
C GLY A 3 -19.42 -28.16 20.61
N ALA A 4 -20.38 -27.42 21.18
CA ALA A 4 -20.78 -26.10 20.64
C ALA A 4 -19.99 -24.90 21.22
N ASN A 5 -19.40 -25.04 22.42
CA ASN A 5 -18.76 -23.92 23.13
C ASN A 5 -17.28 -23.68 22.78
N PHE A 6 -16.59 -24.64 22.15
CA PHE A 6 -15.16 -24.50 21.83
C PHE A 6 -14.97 -23.62 20.57
N ASN A 7 -15.77 -23.85 19.52
CA ASN A 7 -15.71 -23.07 18.28
C ASN A 7 -16.16 -21.61 18.46
N HIS A 8 -17.10 -21.35 19.36
CA HIS A 8 -17.55 -19.98 19.63
C HIS A 8 -16.50 -19.18 20.42
N ARG A 9 -15.84 -19.81 21.39
CA ARG A 9 -14.77 -19.18 22.17
C ARG A 9 -13.52 -18.88 21.32
N SER A 10 -13.14 -19.78 20.42
CA SER A 10 -12.04 -19.54 19.47
C SER A 10 -12.37 -18.43 18.48
N SER A 11 -13.63 -18.33 18.02
CA SER A 11 -14.10 -17.25 17.14
C SER A 11 -14.03 -15.89 17.83
N MET A 12 -14.48 -15.80 19.09
CA MET A 12 -14.43 -14.57 19.88
C MET A 12 -12.97 -14.14 20.17
N GLU A 13 -12.09 -15.09 20.45
CA GLU A 13 -10.65 -14.82 20.66
C GLU A 13 -9.95 -14.38 19.37
N GLN A 14 -10.34 -14.92 18.21
CA GLN A 14 -9.86 -14.47 16.90
C GLN A 14 -10.36 -13.06 16.54
N GLU A 15 -11.62 -12.76 16.83
CA GLU A 15 -12.22 -11.45 16.60
C GLU A 15 -11.58 -10.37 17.48
N GLN A 16 -11.35 -10.64 18.77
CA GLN A 16 -10.64 -9.71 19.67
C GLN A 16 -9.20 -9.43 19.22
N ARG A 17 -8.50 -10.44 18.69
CA ARG A 17 -7.16 -10.23 18.11
C ARG A 17 -7.23 -9.35 16.86
N LEU A 18 -8.21 -9.55 15.98
CA LEU A 18 -8.39 -8.69 14.81
C LEU A 18 -8.69 -7.25 15.21
N VAL A 19 -9.51 -7.03 16.24
CA VAL A 19 -9.80 -5.68 16.78
C VAL A 19 -8.52 -4.96 17.20
N GLU A 20 -7.66 -5.64 17.96
CA GLU A 20 -6.41 -5.07 18.47
C GLU A 20 -5.43 -4.77 17.33
N VAL A 21 -5.26 -5.71 16.41
CA VAL A 21 -4.31 -5.62 15.29
C VAL A 21 -4.76 -4.62 14.22
N CYS A 22 -6.06 -4.44 14.03
CA CYS A 22 -6.62 -3.54 13.03
C CYS A 22 -6.98 -2.15 13.58
N ARG A 23 -6.58 -1.81 14.82
CA ARG A 23 -6.93 -0.53 15.44
C ARG A 23 -6.36 0.67 14.65
N THR A 24 -7.19 1.66 14.35
CA THR A 24 -6.80 2.97 13.75
C THR A 24 -7.04 4.12 14.73
N LEU A 25 -6.53 5.32 14.40
CA LEU A 25 -6.98 6.55 15.03
C LEU A 25 -8.49 6.72 14.81
N ASP A 26 -9.15 7.38 15.75
CA ASP A 26 -10.57 7.73 15.66
C ASP A 26 -10.75 8.89 14.66
N VAL A 27 -10.71 8.54 13.38
CA VAL A 27 -10.80 9.46 12.25
C VAL A 27 -11.96 9.01 11.37
N ASN A 28 -12.82 9.96 11.03
CA ASN A 28 -13.84 9.73 10.02
C ASN A 28 -13.22 9.82 8.63
N PHE A 29 -12.77 8.67 8.10
CA PHE A 29 -12.14 8.61 6.78
C PHE A 29 -13.06 9.11 5.68
N ASN A 30 -14.37 8.80 5.73
CA ASN A 30 -15.33 9.27 4.72
C ASN A 30 -15.34 10.80 4.56
N ARG A 31 -15.28 11.53 5.68
CA ARG A 31 -15.19 13.00 5.66
C ARG A 31 -13.80 13.50 5.28
N LEU A 32 -12.75 12.79 5.69
CA LEU A 32 -11.37 13.15 5.37
C LEU A 32 -11.12 13.10 3.85
N ILE A 33 -11.71 12.13 3.16
CA ILE A 33 -11.49 11.87 1.74
C ILE A 33 -12.60 12.41 0.83
N GLU A 34 -13.59 13.11 1.38
CA GLU A 34 -14.70 13.68 0.61
C GLU A 34 -14.18 14.77 -0.34
N LEU A 35 -14.60 14.73 -1.61
CA LEU A 35 -14.27 15.76 -2.58
C LEU A 35 -14.88 17.10 -2.12
N PRO A 36 -14.07 18.15 -1.88
CA PRO A 36 -14.59 19.45 -1.49
C PRO A 36 -15.49 20.05 -2.57
N LYS A 37 -16.52 20.81 -2.15
CA LYS A 37 -17.43 21.47 -3.10
C LYS A 37 -16.68 22.46 -3.97
N GLY A 38 -16.85 22.32 -5.28
CA GLY A 38 -16.23 23.20 -6.27
C GLY A 38 -14.83 22.76 -6.71
N GLU A 39 -14.30 21.67 -6.16
CA GLU A 39 -13.01 21.11 -6.60
C GLU A 39 -13.15 20.05 -7.69
N GLN A 40 -12.09 19.92 -8.48
CA GLN A 40 -11.97 18.91 -9.53
C GLN A 40 -11.43 17.60 -8.95
N GLU A 41 -11.99 16.47 -9.41
CA GLU A 41 -11.61 15.15 -8.89
C GLU A 41 -10.12 14.82 -9.11
N PHE A 42 -9.57 15.11 -10.29
CA PHE A 42 -8.18 14.79 -10.59
C PHE A 42 -7.18 15.64 -9.80
N GLU A 43 -7.50 16.92 -9.54
CA GLU A 43 -6.74 17.77 -8.62
C GLU A 43 -6.74 17.19 -7.20
N TRP A 44 -7.91 16.73 -6.74
CA TRP A 44 -8.05 16.11 -5.43
C TRP A 44 -7.24 14.82 -5.31
N ILE A 45 -7.26 13.99 -6.36
CA ILE A 45 -6.42 12.79 -6.46
C ILE A 45 -4.95 13.17 -6.45
N ALA A 46 -4.50 14.13 -7.27
CA ALA A 46 -3.11 14.57 -7.33
C ALA A 46 -2.57 15.05 -5.97
N TYR A 47 -3.38 15.82 -5.25
CA TYR A 47 -3.07 16.23 -3.88
C TYR A 47 -2.86 15.03 -2.96
N HIS A 48 -3.74 14.02 -3.03
CA HIS A 48 -3.65 12.81 -2.22
C HIS A 48 -2.48 11.91 -2.59
N MET A 49 -2.15 11.78 -3.87
CA MET A 49 -0.98 11.04 -4.35
C MET A 49 0.31 11.60 -3.72
N SER A 50 0.40 12.92 -3.58
CA SER A 50 1.49 13.61 -2.86
C SER A 50 1.49 13.35 -1.36
N LEU A 51 0.32 13.25 -0.72
CA LEU A 51 0.20 12.93 0.70
C LEU A 51 0.61 11.49 1.01
N PHE A 52 0.17 10.53 0.19
CA PHE A 52 0.52 9.11 0.34
C PHE A 52 2.03 8.88 0.20
N PHE A 53 2.68 9.56 -0.73
CA PHE A 53 4.14 9.57 -0.82
C PHE A 53 4.79 10.05 0.49
N LYS A 54 4.34 11.20 1.02
CA LYS A 54 4.90 11.78 2.26
C LYS A 54 4.71 10.85 3.46
N HIS A 55 3.55 10.21 3.59
CA HIS A 55 3.29 9.28 4.68
C HIS A 55 4.12 8.01 4.55
N THR A 56 4.16 7.40 3.36
CA THR A 56 4.94 6.18 3.11
C THR A 56 6.43 6.44 3.32
N LYS A 57 6.96 7.57 2.81
CA LYS A 57 8.37 7.95 3.02
C LYS A 57 8.73 8.08 4.50
N ARG A 58 7.85 8.68 5.32
CA ARG A 58 8.07 8.78 6.78
C ARG A 58 8.05 7.41 7.43
N LEU A 59 7.10 6.55 7.04
CA LEU A 59 7.00 5.19 7.55
C LEU A 59 8.25 4.36 7.18
N SER A 60 8.73 4.45 5.94
CA SER A 60 9.96 3.81 5.48
C SER A 60 11.19 4.31 6.24
N ALA A 61 11.27 5.61 6.55
CA ALA A 61 12.37 6.18 7.32
C ALA A 61 12.44 5.65 8.76
N VAL A 62 11.30 5.37 9.40
CA VAL A 62 11.28 4.68 10.70
C VAL A 62 11.72 3.23 10.53
N THR A 63 11.24 2.57 9.47
CA THR A 63 11.48 1.15 9.19
C THR A 63 12.94 0.85 8.86
N SER A 64 13.66 1.76 8.20
CA SER A 64 15.07 1.57 7.83
C SER A 64 16.02 1.40 9.03
N SER A 65 15.58 1.76 10.25
CA SER A 65 16.35 1.50 11.47
C SER A 65 16.44 0.02 11.85
N PHE A 66 15.54 -0.83 11.34
CA PHE A 66 15.49 -2.28 11.64
C PHE A 66 15.30 -3.17 10.40
N CYS A 67 14.93 -2.60 9.26
CA CYS A 67 14.90 -3.27 7.96
C CYS A 67 16.19 -2.95 7.18
N THR A 68 17.06 -3.94 7.05
CA THR A 68 18.38 -3.83 6.41
C THR A 68 18.53 -4.93 5.35
N ALA A 69 19.55 -4.85 4.50
CA ALA A 69 19.86 -5.92 3.55
C ALA A 69 20.20 -7.26 4.23
N ILE A 70 20.56 -7.25 5.52
CA ILE A 70 20.81 -8.47 6.31
C ILE A 70 19.49 -9.05 6.85
N THR A 71 18.62 -8.21 7.39
CA THR A 71 17.35 -8.67 7.99
C THR A 71 16.30 -8.99 6.92
N CYS A 72 16.34 -8.30 5.78
CA CYS A 72 15.41 -8.44 4.66
C CYS A 72 16.18 -8.43 3.32
N PRO A 73 16.90 -9.51 2.97
CA PRO A 73 17.68 -9.61 1.74
C PRO A 73 16.83 -9.66 0.47
N SER A 74 15.53 -9.90 0.60
CA SER A 74 14.54 -9.85 -0.49
C SER A 74 13.29 -9.08 -0.06
N MET A 75 12.62 -8.45 -1.04
CA MET A 75 11.33 -7.77 -0.85
C MET A 75 10.18 -8.79 -0.81
N SER A 76 9.88 -9.35 0.36
CA SER A 76 8.70 -10.21 0.57
C SER A 76 7.49 -9.41 1.09
N ILE A 77 6.30 -9.73 0.59
CA ILE A 77 5.05 -9.00 0.89
C ILE A 77 3.95 -9.89 1.47
N SER A 78 4.27 -11.14 1.83
CA SER A 78 3.29 -12.09 2.36
C SER A 78 3.87 -12.92 3.52
N GLU A 79 3.03 -13.75 4.15
CA GLU A 79 3.49 -14.75 5.12
C GLU A 79 4.42 -15.76 4.47
N ASP A 80 4.12 -16.14 3.23
CA ASP A 80 4.99 -16.95 2.40
C ASP A 80 6.18 -16.10 1.93
N LYS A 81 7.38 -16.47 2.38
CA LYS A 81 8.63 -15.77 2.10
C LYS A 81 9.16 -16.05 0.69
N ASP A 82 8.62 -17.05 0.01
CA ASP A 82 8.95 -17.37 -1.37
C ASP A 82 8.21 -16.43 -2.36
N VAL A 83 7.15 -15.75 -1.91
CA VAL A 83 6.47 -14.69 -2.67
C VAL A 83 7.25 -13.38 -2.53
N VAL A 84 8.17 -13.18 -3.47
CA VAL A 84 9.04 -12.00 -3.56
C VAL A 84 8.62 -11.09 -4.71
N VAL A 85 8.71 -9.79 -4.47
CA VAL A 85 8.55 -8.76 -5.50
C VAL A 85 9.85 -8.72 -6.32
N ARG A 86 9.73 -8.75 -7.64
CA ARG A 86 10.86 -8.64 -8.57
C ARG A 86 10.72 -7.36 -9.38
N VAL A 87 11.84 -6.67 -9.59
CA VAL A 87 11.87 -5.50 -10.48
C VAL A 87 12.18 -5.99 -11.89
N VAL A 88 11.33 -5.63 -12.83
CA VAL A 88 11.54 -5.87 -14.26
C VAL A 88 12.00 -4.56 -14.89
N GLU A 89 13.23 -4.55 -15.40
CA GLU A 89 13.77 -3.40 -16.15
C GLU A 89 13.31 -3.51 -17.61
N THR A 90 12.57 -2.50 -18.11
CA THR A 90 12.25 -2.37 -19.54
C THR A 90 13.08 -1.25 -20.17
N GLU A 91 13.30 -1.30 -21.50
CA GLU A 91 14.10 -0.32 -22.26
C GLU A 91 13.59 1.13 -22.15
N GLU A 92 12.33 1.33 -21.78
CA GLU A 92 11.70 2.65 -21.57
C GLU A 92 11.74 3.12 -20.10
N GLY A 93 12.38 2.36 -19.22
CA GLY A 93 12.42 2.63 -17.80
C GLY A 93 11.22 2.03 -17.07
N ASN A 94 11.46 0.90 -16.40
CA ASN A 94 10.63 0.37 -15.32
C ASN A 94 9.14 0.17 -15.69
N CYS A 95 8.87 -0.77 -16.61
CA CYS A 95 7.56 -1.31 -17.03
C CYS A 95 6.34 -0.40 -16.78
N ASP A 96 5.97 0.33 -17.83
CA ASP A 96 4.66 0.97 -18.01
C ASP A 96 3.54 -0.04 -18.35
N ASP A 97 3.83 -1.35 -18.34
CA ASP A 97 2.80 -2.37 -18.48
C ASP A 97 1.89 -2.33 -17.25
N LEU A 98 0.72 -1.73 -17.45
CA LEU A 98 -0.41 -1.59 -16.53
C LEU A 98 -0.89 -2.93 -15.91
N ASP A 99 -0.33 -4.04 -16.38
CA ASP A 99 -0.64 -5.42 -16.00
C ASP A 99 0.61 -6.27 -15.67
N CYS A 100 1.82 -5.67 -15.60
CA CYS A 100 3.00 -6.39 -15.11
C CYS A 100 2.78 -6.72 -13.64
N SER A 101 2.44 -7.97 -13.38
CA SER A 101 2.41 -8.54 -12.05
C SER A 101 3.81 -8.48 -11.44
N ASP A 102 4.11 -7.39 -10.73
CA ASP A 102 5.27 -7.22 -9.83
C ASP A 102 5.39 -8.38 -8.80
N ILE A 103 4.36 -9.21 -8.71
CA ILE A 103 4.26 -10.44 -7.91
C ILE A 103 4.32 -11.64 -8.86
N SER A 104 5.51 -12.18 -9.10
CA SER A 104 5.65 -13.46 -9.81
C SER A 104 5.61 -14.60 -8.78
N THR A 105 4.54 -15.42 -8.81
CA THR A 105 4.48 -16.66 -8.02
C THR A 105 5.09 -17.86 -8.74
N SER A 106 5.46 -17.75 -10.03
CA SER A 106 6.13 -18.82 -10.75
C SER A 106 6.52 -18.41 -12.18
N THR A 107 7.73 -17.87 -12.39
CA THR A 107 8.66 -18.19 -13.50
C THR A 107 9.97 -17.38 -13.33
N PRO A 108 11.17 -17.93 -13.61
CA PRO A 108 12.44 -17.32 -13.20
C PRO A 108 13.06 -16.24 -14.11
N GLU A 109 12.48 -15.85 -15.26
CA GLU A 109 13.34 -15.40 -16.35
C GLU A 109 13.58 -13.89 -16.58
N GLU A 110 12.86 -12.93 -16.01
CA GLU A 110 13.10 -11.51 -16.37
C GLU A 110 13.03 -10.51 -15.19
N GLY A 111 13.73 -10.74 -14.09
CA GLY A 111 13.85 -9.70 -13.05
C GLY A 111 14.88 -9.99 -11.96
N HIS A 112 15.56 -8.95 -11.49
CA HIS A 112 16.53 -9.08 -10.40
C HIS A 112 15.86 -8.90 -9.03
N SER A 113 16.31 -9.70 -8.04
CA SER A 113 15.90 -9.53 -6.65
C SER A 113 16.73 -8.42 -6.00
N MET A 114 16.10 -7.59 -5.17
CA MET A 114 16.76 -6.58 -4.34
C MET A 114 16.39 -6.80 -2.88
N SER A 115 17.20 -6.27 -1.97
CA SER A 115 16.79 -6.17 -0.56
C SER A 115 15.55 -5.28 -0.43
N ALA A 116 14.78 -5.48 0.64
CA ALA A 116 13.56 -4.69 0.86
C ALA A 116 13.85 -3.19 1.00
N LEU A 117 15.00 -2.82 1.56
CA LEU A 117 15.43 -1.43 1.69
C LEU A 117 15.76 -0.81 0.33
N GLU A 118 16.53 -1.51 -0.51
CA GLU A 118 16.86 -1.05 -1.86
C GLU A 118 15.61 -0.93 -2.74
N TYR A 119 14.69 -1.89 -2.66
CA TYR A 119 13.40 -1.82 -3.34
C TYR A 119 12.61 -0.57 -2.88
N THR A 120 12.54 -0.34 -1.57
CA THR A 120 11.85 0.82 -0.99
C THR A 120 12.43 2.13 -1.50
N ASP A 121 13.76 2.27 -1.54
CA ASP A 121 14.43 3.48 -2.02
C ASP A 121 14.21 3.70 -3.53
N SER A 122 14.24 2.62 -4.31
CA SER A 122 13.92 2.64 -5.75
C SER A 122 12.48 3.11 -6.00
N VAL A 123 11.50 2.51 -5.30
CA VAL A 123 10.08 2.88 -5.41
C VAL A 123 9.85 4.34 -5.03
N LEU A 124 10.40 4.81 -3.90
CA LEU A 124 10.22 6.19 -3.46
C LEU A 124 10.86 7.19 -4.43
N SER A 125 12.01 6.84 -5.03
CA SER A 125 12.69 7.68 -6.02
C SER A 125 11.90 7.74 -7.34
N TRP A 126 11.41 6.60 -7.82
CA TRP A 126 10.54 6.52 -9.00
C TRP A 126 9.22 7.29 -8.78
N TYR A 127 8.58 7.13 -7.63
CA TYR A 127 7.30 7.77 -7.31
C TYR A 127 7.41 9.31 -7.30
N ILE A 128 8.47 9.86 -6.67
CA ILE A 128 8.64 11.32 -6.62
C ILE A 128 8.97 11.91 -7.99
N ASN A 129 9.61 11.15 -8.88
CA ASN A 129 9.85 11.59 -10.25
C ASN A 129 8.54 11.61 -11.05
N ASN A 130 7.66 10.61 -10.89
CA ASN A 130 6.31 10.63 -11.46
C ASN A 130 5.49 11.82 -10.96
N LEU A 131 5.53 12.14 -9.65
CA LEU A 131 4.87 13.33 -9.10
C LEU A 131 5.39 14.66 -9.66
N ARG A 132 6.58 14.68 -10.27
CA ARG A 132 7.21 15.86 -10.86
C ARG A 132 7.03 15.92 -12.37
N ASP A 133 6.47 14.88 -12.97
CA ASP A 133 6.23 14.82 -14.40
C ASP A 133 5.04 15.70 -14.77
N PRO A 134 5.24 16.80 -15.53
CA PRO A 134 4.16 17.69 -15.92
C PRO A 134 3.14 17.05 -16.88
N GLU A 135 3.50 15.96 -17.57
CA GLU A 135 2.57 15.22 -18.44
C GLU A 135 1.58 14.40 -17.61
N LEU A 136 1.99 13.96 -16.41
CA LEU A 136 1.15 13.18 -15.50
C LEU A 136 0.43 14.07 -14.46
N PHE A 137 1.14 15.04 -13.91
CA PHE A 137 0.65 15.99 -12.90
C PHE A 137 0.85 17.43 -13.39
N PRO A 138 -0.07 17.94 -14.23
CA PRO A 138 0.02 19.29 -14.78
C PRO A 138 -0.02 20.34 -13.67
N VAL A 139 0.86 21.34 -13.76
CA VAL A 139 0.93 22.47 -12.80
C VAL A 139 0.13 23.68 -13.29
N GLU A 140 -0.06 23.79 -14.61
CA GLU A 140 -0.79 24.89 -15.23
C GLU A 140 -2.24 24.49 -15.51
N SER A 141 -3.18 25.36 -15.16
CA SER A 141 -4.62 25.14 -15.34
C SER A 141 -5.08 24.95 -16.79
N ALA A 142 -4.21 25.20 -17.77
CA ALA A 142 -4.47 24.97 -19.18
C ALA A 142 -4.23 23.52 -19.62
N HIS A 143 -3.45 22.75 -18.87
CA HIS A 143 -3.12 21.36 -19.21
C HIS A 143 -4.13 20.42 -18.54
N GLN A 144 -4.64 19.47 -19.32
CA GLN A 144 -5.57 18.45 -18.84
C GLN A 144 -4.78 17.22 -18.37
N TYR A 145 -5.26 16.56 -17.32
CA TYR A 145 -4.73 15.25 -16.93
C TYR A 145 -4.94 14.23 -18.07
N PRO A 146 -4.03 13.25 -18.20
CA PRO A 146 -4.15 12.24 -19.25
C PRO A 146 -5.35 11.31 -19.01
N GLU A 147 -5.88 10.71 -20.08
CA GLU A 147 -7.06 9.81 -20.00
C GLU A 147 -6.81 8.58 -19.11
N ASP A 148 -5.57 8.11 -19.05
CA ASP A 148 -5.12 6.97 -18.24
C ASP A 148 -4.64 7.37 -16.82
N PHE A 149 -4.89 8.62 -16.39
CA PHE A 149 -4.40 9.17 -15.12
C PHE A 149 -4.66 8.28 -13.90
N LYS A 150 -5.90 7.78 -13.75
CA LYS A 150 -6.24 6.88 -12.63
C LYS A 150 -5.50 5.56 -12.70
N VAL A 151 -5.25 5.05 -13.90
CA VAL A 151 -4.53 3.79 -14.11
C VAL A 151 -3.06 3.96 -13.73
N ARG A 152 -2.44 5.08 -14.11
CA ARG A 152 -1.08 5.45 -13.65
C ARG A 152 -1.02 5.65 -12.14
N CYS A 153 -2.01 6.32 -11.56
CA CYS A 153 -2.13 6.46 -10.10
C CYS A 153 -2.26 5.11 -9.39
N ARG A 154 -2.97 4.15 -9.97
CA ARG A 154 -3.09 2.79 -9.43
C ARG A 154 -1.73 2.12 -9.35
N HIS A 155 -0.93 2.19 -10.41
CA HIS A 155 0.43 1.63 -10.43
C HIS A 155 1.31 2.23 -9.33
N MET A 156 1.23 3.56 -9.19
CA MET A 156 1.92 4.29 -8.14
C MET A 156 1.50 3.81 -6.74
N LEU A 157 0.20 3.67 -6.46
CA LEU A 157 -0.29 3.20 -5.16
C LEU A 157 0.06 1.74 -4.88
N ARG A 158 -0.01 0.84 -5.88
CA ARG A 158 0.38 -0.58 -5.72
C ARG A 158 1.82 -0.73 -5.23
N ARG A 159 2.75 0.05 -5.77
CA ARG A 159 4.15 0.03 -5.32
C ARG A 159 4.32 0.54 -3.89
N LEU A 160 3.53 1.52 -3.45
CA LEU A 160 3.49 1.89 -2.03
C LEU A 160 2.88 0.77 -1.17
N LEU A 161 1.82 0.09 -1.63
CA LEU A 161 1.21 -1.04 -0.93
C LEU A 161 2.21 -2.16 -0.65
N HIS A 162 3.13 -2.47 -1.57
CA HIS A 162 4.19 -3.43 -1.32
C HIS A 162 5.04 -3.07 -0.08
N ILE A 163 5.34 -1.79 0.13
CA ILE A 163 6.07 -1.31 1.31
C ILE A 163 5.25 -1.55 2.58
N TYR A 164 3.95 -1.23 2.56
CA TYR A 164 3.05 -1.50 3.68
C TYR A 164 3.00 -3.00 4.00
N PHE A 165 2.77 -3.85 2.99
CA PHE A 165 2.69 -5.29 3.16
C PHE A 165 4.00 -5.86 3.71
N HIS A 166 5.14 -5.43 3.18
CA HIS A 166 6.44 -5.83 3.69
C HIS A 166 6.58 -5.51 5.19
N ILE A 167 6.26 -4.27 5.58
CA ILE A 167 6.30 -3.82 6.98
C ILE A 167 5.38 -4.67 7.86
N TYR A 168 4.18 -4.98 7.38
CA TYR A 168 3.24 -5.82 8.11
C TYR A 168 3.76 -7.24 8.32
N PHE A 169 4.17 -7.94 7.25
CA PHE A 169 4.52 -9.37 7.33
C PHE A 169 5.93 -9.68 7.83
N ASN A 170 6.85 -8.71 7.79
CA ASN A 170 8.24 -8.93 8.20
C ASN A 170 8.59 -8.21 9.51
N HIS A 171 7.87 -7.14 9.85
CA HIS A 171 8.21 -6.29 11.00
C HIS A 171 7.06 -6.12 12.00
N PHE A 172 6.04 -7.00 11.93
CA PHE A 172 4.84 -6.92 12.75
C PHE A 172 5.12 -6.68 14.24
N GLY A 173 6.07 -7.40 14.82
CA GLY A 173 6.37 -7.31 16.26
C GLY A 173 6.86 -5.94 16.70
N ILE A 174 7.57 -5.19 15.84
CA ILE A 174 8.05 -3.83 16.12
C ILE A 174 6.91 -2.84 15.83
N VAL A 175 6.23 -3.00 14.68
CA VAL A 175 5.06 -2.18 14.28
C VAL A 175 4.01 -2.21 15.39
N PHE A 176 3.58 -3.40 15.80
CA PHE A 176 2.59 -3.64 16.83
C PHE A 176 2.90 -2.90 18.13
N ARG A 177 4.17 -2.93 18.57
CA ARG A 177 4.59 -2.34 19.85
C ARG A 177 4.74 -0.82 19.82
N HIS A 178 5.17 -0.25 18.70
CA HIS A 178 5.67 1.14 18.71
C HIS A 178 4.84 2.10 17.87
N PHE A 179 4.22 1.67 16.76
CA PHE A 179 3.57 2.60 15.83
C PHE A 179 2.40 2.00 15.04
N LEU A 180 1.80 0.89 15.50
CA LEU A 180 0.67 0.21 14.89
C LEU A 180 -0.46 1.17 14.50
N LEU A 181 -0.79 2.07 15.41
CA LEU A 181 -1.86 3.04 15.23
C LEU A 181 -1.60 3.98 14.04
N TYR A 182 -0.35 4.45 13.91
CA TYR A 182 0.07 5.28 12.78
C TYR A 182 0.06 4.48 11.48
N TYR A 183 0.65 3.27 11.50
CA TYR A 183 0.69 2.35 10.36
C TYR A 183 -0.72 2.07 9.82
N ASN A 184 -1.62 1.59 10.68
CA ASN A 184 -2.99 1.22 10.31
C ASN A 184 -3.79 2.43 9.83
N THR A 185 -3.66 3.60 10.48
CA THR A 185 -4.38 4.80 10.06
C THR A 185 -3.92 5.26 8.67
N SER A 186 -2.61 5.29 8.45
CA SER A 186 -2.04 5.69 7.16
C SER A 186 -2.41 4.69 6.06
N PHE A 187 -2.37 3.39 6.36
CA PHE A 187 -2.68 2.35 5.41
C PHE A 187 -4.17 2.34 5.05
N ARG A 188 -5.05 2.39 6.06
CA ARG A 188 -6.50 2.51 5.86
C ARG A 188 -6.85 3.75 5.06
N TYR A 189 -6.25 4.91 5.36
CA TYR A 189 -6.46 6.14 4.59
C TYR A 189 -6.19 5.92 3.10
N MET A 190 -5.06 5.31 2.75
CA MET A 190 -4.71 5.02 1.36
C MET A 190 -5.72 4.07 0.69
N VAL A 191 -6.10 2.99 1.38
CA VAL A 191 -7.06 2.00 0.84
C VAL A 191 -8.44 2.62 0.65
N GLU A 192 -8.98 3.32 1.65
CA GLU A 192 -10.32 3.94 1.57
C GLU A 192 -10.35 5.00 0.46
N PHE A 193 -9.29 5.81 0.32
CA PHE A 193 -9.18 6.78 -0.76
C PHE A 193 -9.10 6.11 -2.14
N GLY A 194 -8.20 5.14 -2.30
CA GLY A 194 -8.00 4.46 -3.57
C GLY A 194 -9.26 3.74 -4.04
N MET A 195 -10.01 3.13 -3.12
CA MET A 195 -11.29 2.48 -3.45
C MET A 195 -12.39 3.49 -3.79
N ARG A 196 -12.48 4.62 -3.04
CA ARG A 196 -13.51 5.64 -3.28
C ARG A 196 -13.42 6.27 -4.66
N TYR A 197 -12.19 6.50 -5.14
CA TYR A 197 -11.93 7.18 -6.40
C TYR A 197 -11.63 6.21 -7.56
N ASP A 198 -11.92 4.92 -7.39
CA ASP A 198 -11.73 3.88 -8.41
C ASP A 198 -10.27 3.81 -8.92
N ILE A 199 -9.32 3.98 -8.00
CA ILE A 199 -7.88 3.83 -8.25
C ILE A 199 -7.44 2.42 -7.86
N LEU A 200 -7.89 1.93 -6.70
CA LEU A 200 -7.55 0.59 -6.20
C LEU A 200 -8.75 -0.36 -6.34
N ARG A 201 -8.45 -1.63 -6.57
CA ARG A 201 -9.40 -2.74 -6.67
C ARG A 201 -9.08 -3.78 -5.60
N ASP A 202 -10.03 -4.67 -5.30
CA ASP A 202 -9.83 -5.67 -4.23
C ASP A 202 -8.65 -6.63 -4.51
N GLU A 203 -8.28 -6.85 -5.78
CA GLU A 203 -7.10 -7.62 -6.19
C GLU A 203 -5.77 -6.97 -5.76
N ASP A 204 -5.72 -5.62 -5.71
CA ASP A 204 -4.54 -4.86 -5.28
C ASP A 204 -4.26 -5.00 -3.79
N LEU A 205 -5.27 -5.44 -3.04
CA LEU A 205 -5.29 -5.46 -1.59
C LEU A 205 -4.84 -6.81 -1.01
N LEU A 206 -4.55 -7.78 -1.87
CA LEU A 206 -3.94 -9.04 -1.46
C LEU A 206 -2.49 -8.80 -1.02
N PRO A 207 -2.04 -9.46 0.07
CA PRO A 207 -2.74 -10.49 0.85
C PRO A 207 -3.56 -9.95 2.06
N MET A 208 -3.66 -8.64 2.26
CA MET A 208 -4.28 -8.02 3.45
C MET A 208 -5.82 -7.88 3.42
N THR A 209 -6.51 -8.58 2.52
CA THR A 209 -7.97 -8.44 2.33
C THR A 209 -8.78 -8.72 3.60
N ALA A 210 -8.33 -9.60 4.50
CA ALA A 210 -9.01 -9.88 5.76
C ALA A 210 -9.04 -8.67 6.71
N ALA A 211 -7.89 -8.01 6.91
CA ALA A 211 -7.79 -6.81 7.75
C ALA A 211 -8.61 -5.64 7.16
N ILE A 212 -8.62 -5.53 5.83
CA ILE A 212 -9.39 -4.49 5.13
C ILE A 212 -10.90 -4.73 5.22
N LYS A 213 -11.34 -5.99 5.07
CA LYS A 213 -12.75 -6.35 5.28
C LYS A 213 -13.21 -5.99 6.69
N TYR A 214 -12.36 -6.23 7.69
CA TYR A 214 -12.64 -5.82 9.06
C TYR A 214 -12.81 -4.29 9.21
N TRP A 215 -11.93 -3.48 8.62
CA TRP A 215 -12.08 -2.01 8.64
C TRP A 215 -13.38 -1.53 8.02
N ARG A 216 -13.79 -2.16 6.92
CA ARG A 216 -15.03 -1.82 6.20
C ARG A 216 -16.27 -2.27 6.97
N SER A 217 -16.21 -3.36 7.73
CA SER A 217 -17.35 -3.82 8.55
C SER A 217 -17.49 -3.09 9.88
N ALA A 218 -16.41 -2.47 10.38
CA ALA A 218 -16.39 -1.77 11.66
C ALA A 218 -16.66 -0.25 11.54
N ALA A 219 -16.99 0.24 10.33
CA ALA A 219 -17.33 1.63 10.02
C ALA A 219 -18.85 1.82 10.01
#